data_AF-A0A0D9XQ67-F1
#
_entry.id   AF-A0A0D9XQ67-F1
#
_cell.length_a   1.000
_cell.length_b   1.000
_cell.length_c   1.000
_cell.angle_alpha   90.00
_cell.angle_beta   90.00
_cell.angle_gamma   90.00
#
_symmetry.space_group_name_H-M   'P 1'
#
loop_
_entity.id
_entity.type
_entity.pdbx_description
1 polymer ?
#
loop_
_entity_poly.entity_id
_entity_poly.type
_entity_poly.pdbx_seq_one_letter_code
_entity_poly.pdbx_strand_id
1 'polypeptide(L)'
;MRPDRRMPSVEWEPKTLSLEDLKYAREAALYVLSTHSPEEAVQIFTEGLQPVVSISNNFIDSDSDDDGEMFNPGAFVVGHGPAVKRRDVVTAPF
;
A
#
# COMPACT_ATOMS: atom_id res chain seq x y z
N MET A 1 -3.63 -10.58 -44.28
CA MET A 1 -3.30 -10.91 -42.88
C MET A 1 -1.98 -10.23 -42.55
N ARG A 2 -1.98 -9.11 -41.82
CA ARG A 2 -0.74 -8.52 -41.27
C ARG A 2 -0.53 -9.17 -39.90
N PRO A 3 0.64 -9.73 -39.58
CA PRO A 3 0.85 -10.28 -38.25
C PRO A 3 0.83 -9.11 -37.25
N ASP A 4 -0.10 -9.16 -36.29
CA ASP A 4 -0.03 -8.31 -35.11
C ASP A 4 1.30 -8.59 -34.41
N ARG A 5 2.19 -7.60 -34.44
CA ARG A 5 3.48 -7.66 -33.81
C ARG A 5 3.24 -7.57 -32.31
N ARG A 6 3.29 -8.70 -31.60
CA ARG A 6 3.22 -8.70 -30.14
C ARG A 6 4.41 -7.94 -29.59
N MET A 7 4.14 -6.85 -28.90
CA MET A 7 5.11 -6.05 -28.15
C MET A 7 5.24 -6.70 -26.76
N PRO A 8 6.45 -7.04 -26.27
CA PRO A 8 6.62 -7.58 -24.92
C PRO A 8 6.04 -6.66 -23.83
N SER A 9 5.47 -7.22 -22.76
CA SER A 9 4.84 -6.43 -21.69
C SER A 9 5.80 -5.48 -20.96
N VAL A 10 7.09 -5.80 -20.95
CA VAL A 10 8.14 -5.05 -20.23
C VAL A 10 8.31 -3.59 -20.68
N GLU A 11 7.95 -3.27 -21.92
CA GLU A 11 8.05 -1.90 -22.46
C GLU A 11 6.84 -1.00 -22.08
N TRP A 12 5.79 -1.59 -21.50
CA TRP A 12 4.61 -0.88 -20.99
C TRP A 12 4.61 -0.74 -19.47
N GLU A 13 5.54 -1.41 -18.79
CA GLU A 13 5.62 -1.36 -17.33
C GLU A 13 6.21 -0.01 -16.87
N PRO A 14 5.66 0.59 -15.80
CA PRO A 14 6.27 1.76 -15.20
C PRO A 14 7.69 1.41 -14.75
N LYS A 15 8.65 2.30 -15.08
CA LYS A 15 10.05 2.11 -14.72
C LYS A 15 10.16 2.02 -13.20
N THR A 16 10.67 0.90 -12.70
CA THR A 16 11.03 0.76 -11.29
C THR A 16 12.27 1.60 -10.98
N LEU A 17 12.36 2.08 -9.74
CA LEU A 17 13.53 2.81 -9.25
C LEU A 17 14.77 1.89 -9.26
N SER A 18 15.95 2.45 -9.57
CA SER A 18 17.20 1.74 -9.37
C SER A 18 17.49 1.55 -7.87
N LEU A 19 18.45 0.70 -7.52
CA LEU A 19 18.85 0.53 -6.11
C LEU A 19 19.40 1.82 -5.49
N GLU A 20 20.06 2.65 -6.28
CA GLU A 20 20.60 3.94 -5.83
C GLU A 20 19.47 4.94 -5.56
N ASP A 21 18.52 5.03 -6.49
CA ASP A 21 17.33 5.88 -6.33
C ASP A 21 16.50 5.46 -5.12
N LEU A 22 16.34 4.14 -4.90
CA LEU A 22 15.62 3.61 -3.75
C LEU A 22 16.30 3.99 -2.43
N LYS A 23 17.64 3.87 -2.36
CA LYS A 23 18.39 4.27 -1.17
C LYS A 23 18.25 5.76 -0.91
N TYR A 24 18.40 6.57 -1.95
CA TYR A 24 18.25 8.02 -1.85
C TYR A 24 16.83 8.40 -1.38
N ALA A 25 15.79 7.83 -1.99
CA ALA A 25 14.40 8.08 -1.60
C ALA A 25 14.14 7.69 -0.15
N ARG A 26 14.73 6.59 0.32
CA ARG A 26 14.64 6.15 1.71
C ARG A 26 15.30 7.15 2.66
N GLU A 27 16.50 7.63 2.35
CA GLU A 27 17.20 8.62 3.17
C GLU A 27 16.42 9.95 3.23
N ALA A 28 15.89 10.40 2.09
CA ALA A 28 15.05 11.58 2.02
C ALA A 28 13.77 11.42 2.86
N ALA A 29 13.11 10.26 2.78
CA ALA A 29 11.92 9.98 3.58
C ALA A 29 12.23 9.99 5.09
N LEU A 30 13.35 9.39 5.50
CA LEU A 30 13.79 9.43 6.89
C LEU A 30 14.09 10.85 7.37
N TYR A 31 14.69 11.67 6.52
CA TYR A 31 14.95 13.07 6.84
C TYR A 31 13.64 13.82 7.14
N VAL A 32 12.63 13.71 6.27
CA VAL A 32 11.32 14.34 6.47
C VAL A 32 10.69 13.89 7.80
N LEU A 33 10.64 12.58 8.04
CA LEU A 33 10.05 12.01 9.27
C LEU A 33 10.79 12.42 10.56
N SER A 34 12.09 12.70 10.47
CA SER A 34 12.90 13.08 11.64
C SER A 34 12.89 14.59 11.94
N THR A 35 12.56 15.41 10.94
CA THR A 35 12.71 16.88 11.04
C THR A 35 11.39 17.64 11.04
N HIS A 36 10.31 17.05 10.51
CA HIS A 36 9.01 17.70 10.38
C HIS A 36 8.01 17.12 11.38
N SER A 37 6.95 17.88 11.67
CA SER A 37 5.82 17.35 12.44
C SER A 37 5.11 16.25 11.63
N PRO A 38 4.35 15.35 12.27
CA PRO A 38 3.62 14.32 11.55
C PRO A 38 2.62 14.90 10.53
N GLU A 39 1.99 16.03 10.84
CA GLU A 39 1.04 16.71 9.94
C GLU A 39 1.75 17.24 8.68
N GLU A 40 2.90 17.92 8.86
CA GLU A 40 3.71 18.41 7.74
C GLU A 40 4.27 17.26 6.90
N ALA A 41 4.73 16.18 7.54
CA ALA A 41 5.22 15.00 6.84
C ALA A 41 4.13 14.38 5.96
N VAL A 42 2.89 14.26 6.48
CA VAL A 42 1.75 13.77 5.69
C VAL A 42 1.50 14.66 4.48
N GLN A 43 1.53 15.98 4.65
CA GLN A 43 1.36 16.92 3.54
C GLN A 43 2.43 16.73 2.46
N ILE A 44 3.70 16.59 2.86
CA ILE A 44 4.82 16.36 1.93
C ILE A 44 4.64 15.04 1.16
N PHE A 45 4.35 13.94 1.85
CA PHE A 45 4.24 12.63 1.20
C PHE A 45 2.99 12.47 0.33
N THR A 46 1.97 13.31 0.55
CA THR A 46 0.71 13.25 -0.20
C THR A 46 0.54 14.38 -1.22
N GLU A 47 1.54 15.26 -1.35
CA GLU A 47 1.51 16.35 -2.31
C GLU A 47 1.34 15.82 -3.73
N GLY A 48 0.30 16.30 -4.42
CA GLY A 48 -0.02 15.89 -5.80
C GLY A 48 -0.69 14.52 -5.96
N LEU A 49 -0.93 13.78 -4.87
CA LEU A 49 -1.69 12.53 -4.91
C LEU A 49 -3.20 12.80 -4.87
N GLN A 50 -3.96 11.99 -5.60
CA GLN A 50 -5.42 11.97 -5.49
C GLN A 50 -5.87 10.82 -4.60
N PRO A 51 -6.78 11.05 -3.63
CA PRO A 51 -7.36 9.97 -2.85
C PRO A 51 -8.08 8.96 -3.75
N VAL A 52 -7.84 7.67 -3.51
CA VAL A 52 -8.63 6.63 -4.17
C VAL A 52 -10.00 6.57 -3.49
N VAL A 53 -11.04 7.01 -4.19
CA VAL A 53 -12.41 6.88 -3.71
C VAL A 53 -12.82 5.42 -3.87
N SER A 54 -12.82 4.66 -2.78
CA SER A 54 -13.43 3.34 -2.77
C SER A 54 -14.94 3.51 -2.97
N ILE A 55 -15.51 2.80 -3.94
CA ILE A 55 -16.97 2.68 -4.09
C ILE A 55 -17.45 1.83 -2.91
N SER A 56 -17.79 2.46 -1.79
CA SER A 56 -18.65 1.83 -0.79
C SER A 56 -20.02 1.71 -1.44
N ASN A 57 -20.23 0.63 -2.19
CA ASN A 57 -21.52 0.29 -2.73
C ASN A 57 -22.42 0.01 -1.53
N ASN A 58 -23.22 1.00 -1.13
CA ASN A 58 -24.36 0.83 -0.23
C ASN A 58 -25.43 -0.03 -0.93
N PHE A 59 -25.08 -1.28 -1.26
CA PHE A 59 -26.04 -2.34 -1.49
C PHE A 59 -26.02 -3.22 -0.25
N ILE A 60 -26.54 -2.63 0.84
CA ILE A 60 -27.13 -3.40 1.92
C ILE A 60 -28.39 -3.98 1.30
N ASP A 61 -28.28 -5.18 0.77
CA ASP A 61 -29.43 -6.07 0.73
C ASP A 61 -28.99 -7.52 0.99
N SER A 62 -29.53 -8.01 2.10
CA SER A 62 -29.80 -9.41 2.44
C SER A 62 -28.63 -10.38 2.68
N ASP A 63 -28.39 -10.58 3.97
CA ASP A 63 -28.20 -11.86 4.66
C ASP A 63 -26.93 -12.67 4.31
N SER A 64 -25.83 -12.31 4.97
CA SER A 64 -24.80 -13.26 5.33
C SER A 64 -24.23 -12.86 6.68
N ASP A 65 -24.48 -13.70 7.69
CA ASP A 65 -23.75 -13.73 8.94
C ASP A 65 -22.26 -14.03 8.64
N ASP A 66 -21.51 -13.02 8.24
CA ASP A 66 -20.05 -13.05 8.16
C ASP A 66 -19.55 -11.94 9.08
N ASP A 67 -19.10 -12.33 10.27
CA ASP A 67 -18.46 -11.50 11.29
C ASP A 67 -17.05 -11.07 10.83
N GLY A 68 -17.00 -10.33 9.72
CA GLY A 68 -15.81 -9.66 9.24
C GLY A 68 -15.57 -8.38 10.01
N GLU A 69 -14.73 -8.44 11.05
CA GLU A 69 -14.23 -7.28 11.79
C GLU A 69 -13.70 -6.19 10.84
N MET A 70 -14.46 -5.10 10.72
CA MET A 70 -14.14 -3.92 9.94
C MET A 70 -12.87 -3.29 10.51
N PHE A 71 -11.75 -3.41 9.80
CA PHE A 71 -10.47 -2.87 10.22
C PHE A 71 -10.60 -1.36 10.44
N ASN A 72 -10.69 -0.96 11.71
CA ASN A 72 -10.76 0.44 12.12
C ASN A 72 -9.32 0.97 12.27
N PRO A 73 -8.83 1.82 11.35
CA PRO A 73 -7.46 2.31 11.39
C PRO A 73 -7.16 3.23 12.59
N GLY A 74 -8.17 3.54 13.44
CA GLY A 74 -8.02 4.34 14.64
C GLY A 74 -7.86 3.57 15.96
N ALA A 75 -7.91 2.23 15.98
CA ALA A 75 -7.90 1.43 17.20
C ALA A 75 -6.51 0.89 17.57
N PHE A 76 -5.50 1.75 17.74
CA PHE A 76 -4.25 1.36 18.40
C PHE A 76 -4.35 1.66 19.91
N VAL A 77 -5.18 0.94 20.65
CA VAL A 77 -5.05 0.88 22.12
C VAL A 77 -5.58 -0.46 22.67
N VAL A 78 -4.62 -1.23 23.19
CA VAL A 78 -4.74 -2.21 24.29
C VAL A 78 -5.67 -3.42 24.08
N GLY A 79 -5.05 -4.56 23.78
CA GLY A 79 -5.31 -5.82 24.48
C GLY A 79 -6.23 -6.83 23.81
N HIS A 80 -5.66 -8.01 23.54
CA HIS A 80 -6.28 -9.30 23.20
C HIS A 80 -6.68 -9.52 21.73
N GLY A 81 -5.68 -9.77 20.87
CA GLY A 81 -5.85 -10.51 19.62
C GLY A 81 -5.14 -11.87 19.69
N PRO A 82 -5.67 -12.95 19.06
CA PRO A 82 -5.03 -14.25 19.06
C PRO A 82 -3.67 -14.15 18.38
N ALA A 83 -2.67 -14.81 18.98
CA ALA A 83 -1.27 -14.76 18.56
C ALA A 83 -1.09 -14.88 17.04
N VAL A 84 -0.86 -13.74 16.38
CA VAL A 84 -0.46 -13.71 14.97
C VAL A 84 0.93 -14.32 14.90
N LYS A 85 1.00 -15.60 14.55
CA LYS A 85 2.26 -16.27 14.19
C LYS A 85 2.87 -15.47 13.03
N ARG A 86 4.03 -14.84 13.26
CA ARG A 86 4.79 -14.17 12.21
C ARG A 86 5.09 -15.21 11.13
N ARG A 87 4.50 -15.05 9.94
CA ARG A 87 4.81 -15.90 8.79
C ARG A 87 6.19 -15.50 8.31
N ASP A 88 7.08 -16.48 8.30
CA ASP A 88 8.48 -16.32 7.92
C ASP A 88 8.59 -16.10 6.40
N VAL A 89 8.73 -14.84 5.99
CA VAL A 89 8.77 -14.44 4.58
C VAL A 89 10.06 -14.87 3.87
N VAL A 90 11.11 -15.25 4.61
CA VAL A 90 12.38 -15.68 3.99
C VAL A 90 12.34 -17.11 3.43
N THR A 91 11.30 -17.88 3.74
CA THR A 91 11.13 -19.28 3.28
C THR A 91 10.10 -19.42 2.15
N ALA A 92 9.51 -18.31 1.68
CA ALA A 92 8.53 -18.39 0.59
C ALA A 92 9.21 -18.76 -0.75
N PRO A 93 8.69 -19.75 -1.52
CA PRO A 93 9.19 -20.06 -2.84
C PRO A 93 8.89 -18.93 -3.84
N PHE A 94 9.74 -18.81 -4.86
CA PHE A 94 9.51 -17.98 -6.05
C PHE A 94 8.59 -18.67 -7.05
#